data_AF-A0A6P0XJV3-F1
#
_entry.id   AF-A0A6P0XJV3-F1
#
_cell.length_a   1.000
_cell.length_b   1.000
_cell.length_c   1.000
_cell.angle_alpha   90.00
_cell.angle_beta   90.00
_cell.angle_gamma   90.00
#
_symmetry.space_group_name_H-M   'P 1'
#
loop_
_entity.id
_entity.type
_entity.pdbx_description
1 polymer ?
#
loop_
_entity_poly.entity_id
_entity_poly.type
_entity_poly.pdbx_seq_one_letter_code
_entity_poly.pdbx_strand_id
1 'polypeptide(L)'
;MSVKLPGYQVTQKLYEGTRTLVYRGIRATDSQAVVLKFMRNEYPTFNELLHFRNQYTITKNLNLPGVVKSLSLETYGNGYALVMEDTGAISLDKYDSL
;
A
#
# COMPACT_ATOMS: atom_id res chain seq x y z
N MET A 1 -13.14 -9.82 -5.67
CA MET A 1 -13.46 -8.48 -5.11
C MET A 1 -12.65 -7.43 -5.84
N SER A 2 -13.29 -6.35 -6.29
CA SER A 2 -12.62 -5.20 -6.91
C SER A 2 -12.43 -4.13 -5.83
N VAL A 3 -11.17 -3.82 -5.50
CA VAL A 3 -10.83 -2.75 -4.55
C VAL A 3 -10.95 -1.41 -5.26
N LYS A 4 -11.69 -0.48 -4.68
CA LYS A 4 -11.91 0.86 -5.23
C LYS A 4 -11.48 1.92 -4.22
N LEU A 5 -10.37 2.61 -4.52
CA LEU A 5 -9.91 3.76 -3.74
C LEU A 5 -10.07 5.01 -4.61
N PRO A 6 -10.89 6.01 -4.20
CA PRO A 6 -11.08 7.23 -4.98
C PRO A 6 -9.75 7.91 -5.32
N GLY A 7 -9.59 8.35 -6.57
CA GLY A 7 -8.35 8.97 -7.04
C GLY A 7 -7.26 7.98 -7.44
N TYR A 8 -7.52 6.66 -7.38
CA TYR A 8 -6.56 5.63 -7.77
C TYR A 8 -7.20 4.58 -8.68
N GLN A 9 -6.48 4.21 -9.74
CA GLN A 9 -6.82 3.08 -10.58
C GLN A 9 -6.00 1.86 -10.14
N VAL A 10 -6.66 0.84 -9.60
CA VAL A 10 -6.02 -0.45 -9.26
C VAL A 10 -5.77 -1.24 -10.54
N THR A 11 -4.53 -1.68 -10.77
CA THR A 11 -4.12 -2.36 -12.01
C THR A 11 -3.77 -3.83 -11.80
N GLN A 12 -3.09 -4.18 -10.71
CA GLN A 12 -2.62 -5.56 -10.47
C GLN A 12 -2.61 -5.89 -8.99
N LYS A 13 -3.02 -7.11 -8.62
CA LYS A 13 -2.80 -7.63 -7.26
C LYS A 13 -1.38 -8.17 -7.14
N LEU A 14 -0.59 -7.65 -6.20
CA LEU A 14 0.79 -8.06 -5.96
C LEU A 14 0.88 -9.14 -4.88
N TYR A 15 0.06 -9.02 -3.83
CA TYR A 15 0.08 -9.93 -2.69
C TYR A 15 -1.28 -9.97 -1.97
N GLU A 16 -1.63 -11.14 -1.45
CA GLU A 16 -2.82 -11.38 -0.65
C GLU A 16 -2.45 -12.12 0.63
N GLY A 17 -2.32 -11.37 1.72
CA GLY A 17 -2.02 -11.91 3.03
C GLY A 17 -3.26 -12.06 3.90
N THR A 18 -3.08 -12.61 5.10
CA THR A 18 -4.14 -12.73 6.12
C THR A 18 -4.59 -11.38 6.69
N ARG A 19 -3.68 -10.39 6.74
CA ARG A 19 -3.95 -9.07 7.34
C ARG A 19 -4.05 -7.94 6.34
N THR A 20 -3.38 -8.08 5.19
CA THR A 20 -3.24 -7.00 4.20
C THR A 20 -3.38 -7.51 2.79
N LEU A 21 -3.90 -6.65 1.93
CA LEU A 21 -3.88 -6.83 0.48
C LEU A 21 -2.94 -5.78 -0.13
N VAL A 22 -2.13 -6.17 -1.10
CA VAL A 22 -1.21 -5.26 -1.79
C VAL A 22 -1.51 -5.27 -3.28
N TYR A 23 -1.68 -4.08 -3.83
CA TYR A 23 -1.95 -3.87 -5.24
C TYR A 23 -0.97 -2.85 -5.83
N ARG A 24 -0.76 -2.96 -7.13
CA ARG A 24 -0.21 -1.90 -7.97
C ARG A 24 -1.36 -1.08 -8.52
N GLY A 25 -1.13 0.22 -8.70
CA GLY A 25 -2.10 1.13 -9.27
C GLY A 25 -1.47 2.40 -9.82
N ILE A 26 -2.33 3.29 -10.31
CA ILE A 26 -1.96 4.59 -10.85
C ILE A 26 -2.77 5.66 -10.12
N ARG A 27 -2.11 6.68 -9.59
CA ARG A 27 -2.77 7.84 -8.99
C ARG A 27 -3.29 8.75 -10.09
N ALA A 28 -4.57 9.10 -10.05
CA ALA A 28 -5.24 9.82 -11.13
C ALA A 28 -4.81 11.29 -11.26
N THR A 29 -4.33 11.91 -10.18
CA THR A 29 -3.99 13.34 -10.17
C THR A 29 -2.73 13.68 -10.98
N ASP A 30 -1.81 12.73 -11.12
CA ASP A 30 -0.49 12.95 -11.73
C ASP A 30 0.03 11.73 -12.49
N SER A 31 -0.79 10.69 -12.66
CA SER A 31 -0.43 9.42 -13.31
C SER A 31 0.78 8.71 -12.66
N GLN A 32 1.08 9.00 -11.40
CA GLN A 32 2.18 8.33 -10.70
C GLN A 32 1.84 6.85 -10.44
N ALA A 33 2.76 5.95 -10.77
CA ALA A 33 2.68 4.54 -10.39
C ALA A 33 2.84 4.40 -8.86
N VAL A 34 1.95 3.64 -8.24
CA VAL A 34 1.89 3.48 -6.78
C VAL A 34 1.64 2.04 -6.37
N VAL A 35 2.15 1.68 -5.19
CA VAL A 35 1.76 0.48 -4.46
C VAL A 35 0.75 0.86 -3.39
N LEU A 36 -0.38 0.17 -3.39
CA LEU A 36 -1.51 0.37 -2.49
C LEU A 36 -1.60 -0.81 -1.52
N LYS A 37 -1.35 -0.57 -0.24
CA LYS A 37 -1.47 -1.58 0.82
C LYS A 37 -2.72 -1.32 1.64
N PHE A 38 -3.68 -2.22 1.54
CA PHE A 38 -4.97 -2.16 2.24
C PHE A 38 -4.97 -3.07 3.46
N MET A 39 -5.72 -2.66 4.48
CA MET A 39 -6.18 -3.59 5.52
C MET A 39 -7.17 -4.58 4.90
N ARG A 40 -7.02 -5.87 5.22
CA ARG A 40 -7.95 -6.90 4.74
C ARG A 40 -9.23 -6.97 5.58
N ASN A 41 -9.11 -6.68 6.88
CA ASN A 41 -10.25 -6.69 7.79
C ASN A 41 -11.13 -5.45 7.51
N GLU A 42 -12.42 -5.68 7.28
CA GLU A 42 -13.41 -4.60 7.06
C GLU A 42 -13.61 -3.76 8.32
N TYR A 43 -13.42 -4.36 9.50
CA TYR A 43 -13.53 -3.72 10.81
C TYR A 43 -12.24 -3.95 11.61
N PRO A 44 -11.16 -3.24 11.24
CA PRO A 44 -9.88 -3.39 11.92
C PRO A 44 -10.00 -2.96 13.37
N THR A 45 -9.28 -3.67 14.25
CA THR A 45 -9.20 -3.27 15.66
C THR A 45 -8.43 -1.96 15.81
N PHE A 46 -8.60 -1.27 16.94
CA PHE A 46 -7.82 -0.07 17.25
C PHE A 46 -6.30 -0.30 17.13
N ASN A 47 -5.81 -1.46 17.57
CA ASN A 47 -4.40 -1.82 17.47
C ASN A 47 -3.94 -1.97 16.01
N GLU A 48 -4.79 -2.51 15.14
CA GLU A 48 -4.49 -2.62 13.70
C GLU A 48 -4.45 -1.25 13.03
N LEU A 49 -5.39 -0.37 13.37
CA LEU A 49 -5.39 1.04 12.93
C LEU A 49 -4.12 1.76 13.37
N LEU A 50 -3.75 1.61 14.64
CA LEU A 50 -2.56 2.23 15.21
C LEU A 50 -1.28 1.71 14.56
N HIS A 51 -1.15 0.40 14.35
CA HIS A 51 0.01 -0.17 13.68
C HIS A 51 0.19 0.34 12.25
N PHE A 52 -0.88 0.49 11.49
CA PHE A 52 -0.82 1.03 10.13
C PHE A 52 -0.44 2.50 10.11
N ARG A 53 -1.02 3.28 11.02
CA ARG A 53 -0.66 4.69 11.19
C ARG A 53 0.81 4.83 11.58
N ASN A 54 1.29 4.01 12.51
CA ASN A 54 2.69 3.99 12.91
C ASN A 54 3.61 3.64 11.73
N GLN A 55 3.23 2.64 10.92
CA GLN A 55 3.97 2.31 9.69
C GLN A 55 4.15 3.56 8.83
N TYR A 56 3.05 4.26 8.52
CA TYR A 56 3.10 5.51 7.75
C TYR A 56 3.96 6.58 8.43
N THR A 57 3.79 6.82 9.73
CA THR A 57 4.52 7.86 10.46
C THR A 57 6.03 7.60 10.45
N ILE A 58 6.46 6.34 10.59
CA ILE A 58 7.87 5.96 10.58
C ILE A 58 8.45 6.14 9.16
N THR A 59 7.76 5.64 8.14
CA THR A 59 8.29 5.60 6.77
C THR A 59 8.16 6.91 6.01
N LYS A 60 7.18 7.78 6.35
CA LYS A 60 6.98 9.07 5.67
C LYS A 60 8.21 9.97 5.73
N ASN A 61 8.91 9.96 6.87
CA ASN A 61 10.08 10.80 7.09
C ASN A 61 11.42 10.05 6.86
N LEU A 62 11.36 8.77 6.49
CA LEU A 62 12.54 7.95 6.27
C LEU A 62 13.01 8.09 4.82
N ASN A 63 13.92 9.02 4.57
CA ASN A 63 14.52 9.24 3.26
C ASN A 63 15.84 8.46 3.14
N LEU A 64 15.74 7.13 2.97
CA LEU A 64 16.90 6.24 2.84
C LEU A 64 16.88 5.50 1.50
N PRO A 65 18.03 5.42 0.79
CA PRO A 65 18.15 4.60 -0.41
C PRO A 65 17.77 3.14 -0.12
N GLY A 66 17.00 2.53 -1.02
CA GLY A 66 16.53 1.14 -0.88
C GLY A 66 15.30 0.95 0.02
N VAL A 67 14.80 2.00 0.66
CA VAL A 67 13.53 1.95 1.41
C VAL A 67 12.40 2.57 0.60
N VAL A 68 11.30 1.85 0.46
CA VAL A 68 10.12 2.35 -0.26
C VAL A 68 9.52 3.55 0.47
N LYS A 69 9.35 4.66 -0.27
CA LYS A 69 8.78 5.88 0.26
C LYS A 69 7.26 5.78 0.41
N SER A 70 6.75 6.18 1.57
CA SER A 70 5.32 6.34 1.78
C SER A 70 4.87 7.73 1.33
N LEU A 71 3.83 7.77 0.49
CA LEU A 71 3.31 8.98 -0.14
C LEU A 71 2.14 9.57 0.65
N SER A 72 1.17 8.73 1.02
CA SER A 72 0.00 9.14 1.80
C SER A 72 -0.61 7.97 2.57
N LEU A 73 -1.46 8.32 3.54
CA LEU A 73 -2.31 7.38 4.26
C LEU A 73 -3.76 7.81 4.02
N GLU A 74 -4.47 7.07 3.19
CA GLU A 74 -5.85 7.35 2.81
C GLU A 74 -6.84 6.61 3.70
N THR A 75 -8.03 7.15 3.90
CA THR A 75 -9.14 6.42 4.52
C THR A 75 -9.74 5.44 3.52
N TYR A 76 -10.05 4.23 3.99
CA TYR A 76 -10.66 3.19 3.17
C TYR A 76 -11.59 2.31 4.01
N GLY A 77 -12.90 2.44 3.79
CA GLY A 77 -13.90 1.80 4.65
C GLY A 77 -13.74 2.23 6.11
N ASN A 78 -13.67 1.27 7.03
CA ASN A 78 -13.40 1.53 8.46
C ASN A 78 -11.90 1.51 8.81
N GLY A 79 -11.02 1.53 7.80
CA GLY A 79 -9.57 1.41 7.97
C GLY A 79 -8.79 2.39 7.10
N TYR A 80 -7.56 2.00 6.79
CA TYR A 80 -6.64 2.79 5.98
C TYR A 80 -6.13 2.04 4.75
N ALA A 81 -5.75 2.81 3.73
CA ALA A 81 -4.91 2.39 2.64
C ALA A 81 -3.60 3.18 2.69
N LEU A 82 -2.47 2.48 2.76
CA LEU A 82 -1.15 3.09 2.69
C LEU A 82 -0.71 3.15 1.23
N VAL A 83 -0.43 4.36 0.75
CA VAL A 83 0.02 4.64 -0.61
C VAL A 83 1.52 4.82 -0.59
N MET A 84 2.21 4.08 -1.44
CA MET A 84 3.67 4.00 -1.50
C MET A 84 4.14 4.18 -2.94
N GLU A 85 5.38 4.65 -3.10
CA GLU A 85 6.02 4.74 -4.41
C GLU A 85 6.18 3.34 -5.03
N ASP A 86 5.90 3.22 -6.33
CA ASP A 86 6.19 2.01 -7.10
C ASP A 86 7.38 2.25 -8.02
N THR A 87 8.49 1.59 -7.71
CA THR A 87 9.71 1.61 -8.52
C THR A 87 9.79 0.44 -9.49
N GLY A 88 8.71 -0.34 -9.64
CA GLY A 88 8.71 -1.58 -10.43
C GLY A 88 9.38 -2.74 -9.71
N ALA A 89 9.71 -2.59 -8.43
CA ALA A 89 10.32 -3.64 -7.62
C ALA A 89 9.46 -4.92 -7.58
N ILE A 90 10.14 -6.06 -7.44
CA ILE A 90 9.53 -7.37 -7.26
C ILE A 90 9.80 -7.88 -5.85
N SER A 91 8.91 -8.76 -5.39
CA SER A 91 9.12 -9.45 -4.12
C SER A 91 10.32 -10.39 -4.21
N LEU A 92 11.09 -10.49 -3.13
CA LEU A 92 12.35 -11.23 -3.09
C LEU A 92 12.15 -12.74 -3.33
N ASP A 93 11.02 -13.29 -2.91
CA ASP A 93 10.63 -14.69 -3.19
C ASP A 93 10.47 -14.99 -4.68
N LYS A 94 10.26 -13.97 -5.53
CA LYS A 94 10.20 -14.09 -6.99
C LYS A 94 11.52 -13.77 -7.68
N TYR A 95 12.52 -13.29 -6.93
CA TYR A 95 13.80 -12.88 -7.50
C TYR A 95 14.61 -14.07 -8.00
N ASP A 96 14.58 -15.21 -7.30
CA ASP A 96 15.28 -16.44 -7.70
C ASP A 96 14.69 -17.13 -8.94
N SER A 97 13.59 -16.60 -9.50
CA SER A 97 12.90 -17.16 -10.67
C SER A 97 13.11 -16.34 -11.95
N LEU A 98 14.04 -15.38 -11.94
CA LEU A 98 14.51 -14.61 -13.11
C LEU A 98 15.87 -15.15 -13.57
#